data_AF-A0A2N5ZAG0-F1
#
_entry.id   AF-A0A2N5ZAG0-F1
#
_cell.length_a   1.000
_cell.length_b   1.000
_cell.length_c   1.000
_cell.angle_alpha   90.00
_cell.angle_beta   90.00
_cell.angle_gamma   90.00
#
_symmetry.space_group_name_H-M   'P 1'
#
loop_
_entity.id
_entity.type
_entity.pdbx_description
1 polymer ?
#
loop_
_entity_poly.entity_id
_entity_poly.type
_entity_poly.pdbx_seq_one_letter_code
_entity_poly.pdbx_strand_id
1 'polypeptide(L)'
;NYSEIKEKSPAKRFVLNPINADYLPQDWNWAYDPKIPTNRYLNAPYEKGKTITPIIDFYLMSPNIFPTHVKTSNYDFKFTDHQPVIVIVKFK
;
A
#
# COMPACT_ATOMS: atom_id res chain seq x y z
N ASN A 1 13.60 -14.16 -1.33
CA ASN A 1 14.86 -13.39 -1.46
C ASN A 1 14.52 -12.05 -2.10
N TYR A 2 14.66 -10.93 -1.38
CA TYR A 2 14.23 -9.59 -1.84
C TYR A 2 15.39 -8.73 -2.36
N SER A 3 16.53 -9.36 -2.67
CA SER A 3 17.72 -8.69 -3.21
C SER A 3 17.43 -7.90 -4.49
N GLU A 4 16.57 -8.43 -5.38
CA GLU A 4 16.20 -7.74 -6.61
C GLU A 4 15.36 -6.47 -6.38
N ILE A 5 14.55 -6.43 -5.31
CA ILE A 5 13.73 -5.26 -4.97
C ILE A 5 14.62 -4.13 -4.47
N LYS A 6 15.68 -4.46 -3.72
CA LYS A 6 16.71 -3.49 -3.32
C LYS A 6 17.42 -2.90 -4.53
N GLU A 7 17.80 -3.74 -5.48
CA GLU A 7 18.53 -3.32 -6.68
C GLU A 7 17.67 -2.44 -7.60
N LYS A 8 16.39 -2.77 -7.76
CA LYS A 8 15.43 -2.04 -8.59
C LYS A 8 14.71 -0.91 -7.83
N SER A 9 15.07 -0.66 -6.58
CA SER A 9 14.37 0.36 -5.78
C SER A 9 14.56 1.74 -6.41
N PRO A 10 13.46 2.50 -6.62
CA PRO A 10 13.55 3.85 -7.16
C PRO A 10 14.27 4.82 -6.21
N ALA A 11 14.49 4.44 -4.94
CA ALA A 11 15.43 5.13 -4.07
C ALA A 11 16.37 4.16 -3.34
N LYS A 12 17.66 4.45 -3.41
CA LYS A 12 18.72 3.72 -2.68
C LYS A 12 18.54 3.76 -1.15
N ARG A 13 17.84 4.77 -0.62
CA ARG A 13 17.65 5.00 0.83
C ARG A 13 16.31 4.53 1.38
N PHE A 14 15.33 4.27 0.52
CA PHE A 14 14.01 3.78 0.91
C PHE A 14 13.75 2.52 0.12
N VAL A 15 14.10 1.39 0.74
CA VAL A 15 13.84 0.08 0.16
C VAL A 15 12.52 -0.40 0.75
N LEU A 16 11.55 -0.69 -0.11
CA LEU A 16 10.34 -1.38 0.31
C LEU A 16 10.70 -2.82 0.69
N ASN A 17 10.40 -3.18 1.93
CA ASN A 17 10.51 -4.55 2.40
C ASN A 17 9.14 -5.21 2.23
N PRO A 18 8.97 -6.11 1.25
CA PRO A 18 7.71 -6.81 1.08
C PRO A 18 7.47 -7.80 2.22
N ILE A 19 6.19 -8.04 2.47
CA ILE A 19 5.71 -9.10 3.36
C ILE A 19 5.76 -10.41 2.57
N ASN A 20 6.19 -11.51 3.22
CA ASN A 20 6.24 -12.81 2.56
C ASN A 20 4.84 -13.30 2.21
N ALA A 21 4.68 -13.95 1.07
CA ALA A 21 3.37 -14.39 0.59
C ALA A 21 2.72 -15.42 1.53
N ASP A 22 3.54 -16.15 2.29
CA ASP A 22 3.17 -17.17 3.27
C ASP A 22 3.24 -16.64 4.72
N TYR A 23 3.31 -15.33 4.93
CA TYR A 23 3.43 -14.72 6.26
C TYR A 23 2.28 -15.11 7.21
N LEU A 24 1.10 -15.43 6.68
CA LEU A 24 -0.09 -15.78 7.45
C LEU A 24 -0.78 -17.05 6.91
N PRO A 25 -1.63 -17.69 7.73
CA PRO A 25 -2.48 -18.80 7.27
C PRO A 25 -3.33 -18.39 6.06
N GLN A 26 -3.59 -19.35 5.16
CA GLN A 26 -4.21 -19.11 3.85
C GLN A 26 -5.63 -18.52 3.90
N ASP A 27 -6.30 -18.55 5.05
CA ASP A 27 -7.67 -18.08 5.24
C ASP A 27 -7.76 -16.59 5.63
N TRP A 28 -6.62 -15.91 5.84
CA TRP A 28 -6.54 -14.46 6.00
C TRP A 28 -6.59 -13.74 4.66
N ASN A 29 -7.20 -12.55 4.63
CA ASN A 29 -7.40 -11.79 3.40
C ASN A 29 -6.70 -10.42 3.48
N TRP A 30 -5.89 -10.11 2.48
CA TRP A 30 -5.34 -8.78 2.26
C TRP A 30 -6.33 -7.93 1.45
N ALA A 31 -6.54 -6.68 1.85
CA ALA A 31 -7.37 -5.73 1.11
C ALA A 31 -6.64 -4.40 0.90
N TYR A 32 -6.41 -4.05 -0.36
CA TYR A 32 -5.76 -2.81 -0.77
C TYR A 32 -6.23 -2.42 -2.18
N ASP A 33 -6.09 -1.13 -2.51
CA ASP A 33 -6.35 -0.62 -3.86
C ASP A 33 -5.05 -0.64 -4.69
N PRO A 34 -4.92 -1.47 -5.73
CA PRO A 34 -3.70 -1.55 -6.53
C PRO A 34 -3.52 -0.38 -7.51
N LYS A 35 -4.53 0.50 -7.65
CA LYS A 35 -4.55 1.55 -8.70
C LYS A 35 -4.04 2.89 -8.22
N ILE A 36 -4.23 3.20 -6.94
CA ILE A 36 -3.95 4.52 -6.37
C ILE A 36 -2.88 4.37 -5.28
N PRO A 37 -1.76 5.12 -5.37
CA PRO A 37 -0.72 5.05 -4.36
C PRO A 37 -1.22 5.57 -3.01
N THR A 38 -0.70 4.99 -1.93
CA THR A 38 -1.12 5.32 -0.56
C THR A 38 -0.13 6.20 0.16
N ASN A 39 1.11 6.30 -0.32
CA ASN A 39 2.14 7.14 0.27
C ASN A 39 2.94 7.88 -0.83
N ARG A 40 3.63 8.95 -0.44
CA ARG A 40 4.66 9.60 -1.26
C ARG A 40 5.96 9.71 -0.49
N TYR A 41 7.07 9.77 -1.23
CA TYR A 41 8.35 10.07 -0.62
C TYR A 41 8.46 11.55 -0.25
N LEU A 42 9.17 11.80 0.86
CA LEU A 42 9.36 13.12 1.46
C LEU A 42 10.77 13.69 1.25
N ASN A 43 11.57 13.10 0.37
CA ASN A 43 12.90 13.61 0.04
C ASN A 43 12.87 14.89 -0.82
N ALA A 44 11.69 15.31 -1.30
CA ALA A 44 11.45 16.54 -2.03
C ALA A 44 9.96 16.96 -1.91
N PRO A 45 9.59 18.20 -2.29
CA PRO A 45 8.20 18.59 -2.50
C PRO A 45 7.48 17.64 -3.47
N TYR A 46 6.16 17.49 -3.29
CA TYR A 46 5.38 16.63 -4.18
C TYR A 46 5.28 17.23 -5.58
N GLU A 47 5.59 16.42 -6.58
CA GLU A 47 5.38 16.72 -7.99
C GLU A 47 4.76 15.50 -8.69
N LYS A 48 3.56 15.69 -9.23
CA LYS A 48 2.79 14.63 -9.88
C LYS A 48 3.57 14.05 -11.08
N GLY A 49 3.69 12.73 -11.11
CA GLY A 49 4.43 12.02 -12.15
C GLY A 49 5.96 11.99 -11.96
N LYS A 50 6.50 12.72 -10.95
CA LYS A 50 7.94 12.67 -10.61
C LYS A 50 8.21 12.13 -9.22
N THR A 51 7.43 12.53 -8.22
CA THR A 51 7.57 11.98 -6.87
C THR A 51 7.27 10.49 -6.89
N ILE A 52 8.13 9.71 -6.22
CA ILE A 52 7.92 8.28 -6.02
C ILE A 52 6.72 8.10 -5.08
N THR A 53 5.75 7.28 -5.51
CA THR A 53 4.51 7.05 -4.77
C THR A 53 4.23 5.55 -4.66
N PRO A 54 4.59 4.90 -3.54
CA PRO A 54 4.32 3.48 -3.34
C PRO A 54 2.91 3.21 -2.78
N ILE A 55 2.55 1.92 -2.76
CA ILE A 55 1.43 1.39 -1.98
C ILE A 55 2.05 0.69 -0.77
N ILE A 56 1.77 1.21 0.42
CA ILE A 56 2.27 0.65 1.69
C ILE A 56 1.19 0.57 2.78
N ASP A 57 -0.01 1.06 2.50
CA ASP A 57 -1.15 1.04 3.42
C ASP A 57 -2.19 0.04 2.91
N PHE A 58 -2.60 -0.88 3.78
CA PHE A 58 -3.49 -1.98 3.44
C PHE A 58 -4.13 -2.54 4.70
N TYR A 59 -5.21 -3.31 4.52
CA TYR A 59 -5.85 -4.06 5.59
C TYR A 59 -5.48 -5.53 5.50
N LEU A 60 -5.39 -6.14 6.67
CA LEU A 60 -5.29 -7.56 6.85
C LEU A 60 -6.48 -8.02 7.67
N MET A 61 -7.24 -8.99 7.17
CA MET A 61 -8.52 -9.38 7.72
C MET A 61 -8.56 -10.86 8.08
N SER A 62 -9.16 -11.16 9.23
CA SER A 62 -9.40 -12.52 9.70
C SER A 62 -10.46 -13.24 8.83
N PRO A 63 -10.54 -14.58 8.87
CA PRO A 63 -11.38 -15.39 7.96
C PRO A 63 -12.90 -15.15 8.01
N ASN A 64 -13.38 -14.43 9.02
CA ASN A 64 -14.78 -14.08 9.23
C ASN A 64 -15.15 -12.67 8.74
N ILE A 65 -14.19 -11.90 8.24
CA ILE A 65 -14.38 -10.54 7.72
C ILE A 65 -14.06 -10.54 6.23
N PHE A 66 -15.03 -10.15 5.41
CA PHE A 66 -14.90 -10.16 3.94
C PHE A 66 -14.93 -8.73 3.40
N PRO A 67 -13.88 -8.26 2.72
CA PRO A 67 -13.91 -6.97 2.03
C PRO A 67 -14.85 -7.06 0.82
N THR A 68 -15.84 -6.18 0.76
CA THR A 68 -16.75 -6.04 -0.39
C THR A 68 -16.33 -4.87 -1.30
N HIS A 69 -15.60 -3.92 -0.74
CA HIS A 69 -15.06 -2.78 -1.48
C HIS A 69 -13.78 -2.31 -0.83
N VAL A 70 -12.78 -1.93 -1.63
CA VAL A 70 -11.58 -1.22 -1.19
C VAL A 70 -11.26 -0.11 -2.19
N LYS A 71 -10.95 1.08 -1.68
CA LYS A 71 -10.60 2.25 -2.48
C LYS A 71 -9.68 3.17 -1.72
N THR A 72 -8.61 3.62 -2.37
CA THR A 72 -7.79 4.73 -1.86
C THR A 72 -8.32 6.04 -2.42
N SER A 73 -8.56 7.02 -1.56
CA SER A 73 -9.02 8.35 -2.00
C SER A 73 -7.82 9.18 -2.45
N ASN A 74 -7.74 9.50 -3.74
CA ASN A 74 -6.64 10.29 -4.28
C ASN A 74 -6.89 11.79 -4.10
N TYR A 75 -6.19 12.42 -3.16
CA TYR A 75 -6.15 13.87 -2.97
C TYR A 75 -4.85 14.52 -3.46
N ASP A 76 -4.10 13.84 -4.34
CA ASP A 76 -2.77 14.25 -4.79
C ASP A 76 -1.87 14.71 -3.60
N PHE A 77 -1.95 13.99 -2.47
CA PHE A 77 -1.20 14.25 -1.22
C PHE A 77 -1.33 15.66 -0.64
N LYS A 78 -2.46 16.34 -0.91
CA LYS A 78 -2.72 17.71 -0.44
C LYS A 78 -2.71 17.86 1.09
N PHE A 79 -3.18 16.83 1.80
CA PHE A 79 -3.45 16.92 3.24
C PHE A 79 -2.42 16.20 4.11
N THR A 80 -1.78 15.16 3.58
CA THR A 80 -0.78 14.33 4.25
C THR A 80 0.03 13.62 3.15
N ASP A 81 1.22 13.14 3.51
CA ASP A 81 2.04 12.26 2.70
C ASP A 81 1.44 10.86 2.52
N HIS A 82 0.36 10.54 3.23
CA HIS A 82 -0.48 9.37 3.01
C HIS A 82 -1.82 9.72 2.34
N GLN A 83 -2.41 8.75 1.66
CA GLN A 83 -3.76 8.81 1.11
C GLN A 83 -4.61 7.77 1.87
N PRO A 84 -5.83 8.13 2.30
CA PRO A 84 -6.64 7.22 3.09
C PRO A 84 -7.15 6.05 2.24
N VAL A 85 -6.94 4.84 2.75
CA VAL A 85 -7.50 3.61 2.22
C VAL A 85 -8.81 3.34 2.96
N ILE A 86 -9.89 3.12 2.21
CA ILE A 86 -11.22 2.89 2.75
C ILE A 86 -11.66 1.49 2.36
N VAL A 87 -12.18 0.74 3.33
CA VAL A 87 -12.71 -0.60 3.09
C VAL A 87 -14.13 -0.71 3.62
N ILE A 88 -15.00 -1.36 2.85
CA ILE A 88 -16.31 -1.82 3.31
C ILE A 88 -16.20 -3.32 3.49
N VAL A 89 -16.64 -3.80 4.65
CA VAL A 89 -16.59 -5.22 5.01
C VAL A 89 -17.98 -5.76 5.30
N LYS A 90 -18.12 -7.07 5.13
CA LYS A 90 -19.24 -7.85 5.66
C LYS A 90 -18.72 -8.92 6.61
N PHE A 91 -19.49 -9.22 7.64
CA PHE A 91 -19.29 -10.42 8.43
C PHE A 91 -19.92 -11.62 7.72
N LYS A 92 -19.34 -12.79 7.96
CA LYS A 92 -19.95 -14.07 7.58
C LYS A 92 -21.22 -14.35 8.38
#